data_AF-A0A0W7X2R2-F1
#
_entry.id   AF-A0A0W7X2R2-F1
#
_cell.length_a   1.000
_cell.length_b   1.000
_cell.length_c   1.000
_cell.angle_alpha   90.00
_cell.angle_beta   90.00
_cell.angle_gamma   90.00
#
_symmetry.space_group_name_H-M   'P 1'
#
loop_
_entity.id
_entity.type
_entity.pdbx_description
1 polymer ?
#
loop_
_entity_poly.entity_id
_entity_poly.type
_entity_poly.pdbx_seq_one_letter_code
_entity_poly.pdbx_strand_id
1 'polypeptide(L)'
;MGHTRRRAALAVGALALAMVAWGFPAEEGDAVDATQFTIAFFATLLTGEAVIFALSFSAASSWPSLRAIDSHIAFREWVLAGWVAAMFIAGGLLWQSERSTTYGALLFLLSNCFGIFSFVRLFGLASVGGRNRLLRRTLALGLTELRTRQGSLHEELSDDPVVSAYLGALDQAISSNDPNGMRHLVLQLTGVDVPAPANEDAAALHLEVLHRLCRGALVRGTDPVVVVGCAGSIVESLVRQARLLPDPAVALGEASRYLAWLGSTATLMSQRGIASKRAARELVALCVDSRRLVLRQADPDPVSVSSSADMGSVFENPAAMVLWARDFTEYHGSDQAGAFYGVHQFLTGQKFLGNYWDGASVLSETRTSLYGGSDTPPADTQEARASRGLFGSVTEFDRFWALVSVNAFATLRDVRIAHPPELVRPEFTSDPQLLGAYLRTFASHRWFSDAGGAQRTLGLLMVRADGPDSPWSLARARTDRSVIRTPAPRSEPQDRPAAMVLAVAARLAPLTPGEPDQELRAFLAGLSTPALEAAARLAARVLPGADGVDDPRAAVVSGLRVLQLVGGHTRTTA
;
A
#
# COMPACT_ATOMS: atom_id res chain seq x y z
N MET A 1 19.33 -10.19 -18.44
CA MET A 1 19.86 -11.48 -18.99
C MET A 1 19.69 -11.71 -20.50
N GLY A 2 18.95 -10.89 -21.28
CA GLY A 2 18.72 -11.14 -22.72
C GLY A 2 19.74 -10.56 -23.72
N HIS A 3 20.47 -9.50 -23.38
CA HIS A 3 21.42 -8.85 -24.30
C HIS A 3 22.71 -9.65 -24.52
N THR A 4 23.29 -10.22 -23.46
CA THR A 4 24.52 -11.00 -23.53
C THR A 4 24.37 -12.26 -24.37
N ARG A 5 23.23 -12.98 -24.26
CA ARG A 5 22.96 -14.16 -25.09
C ARG A 5 22.75 -13.82 -26.56
N ARG A 6 22.06 -12.73 -26.88
CA ARG A 6 21.86 -12.27 -28.26
C ARG A 6 23.16 -11.83 -28.91
N ARG A 7 23.97 -11.03 -28.21
CA ARG A 7 25.29 -10.61 -28.68
C ARG A 7 26.24 -11.80 -28.86
N ALA A 8 26.20 -12.78 -27.96
CA ALA A 8 26.95 -14.02 -28.10
C ALA A 8 26.48 -14.83 -29.33
N ALA A 9 25.17 -14.97 -29.56
CA ALA A 9 24.63 -15.66 -30.73
C ALA A 9 25.01 -14.95 -32.04
N LEU A 10 24.94 -13.61 -32.08
CA LEU A 10 25.41 -12.82 -33.22
C LEU A 10 26.90 -12.98 -33.46
N ALA A 11 27.73 -12.94 -32.40
CA ALA A 11 29.17 -13.12 -32.50
C ALA A 11 29.56 -14.52 -32.98
N VAL A 12 28.91 -15.56 -32.43
CA VAL A 12 29.11 -16.96 -32.87
C VAL A 12 28.66 -17.14 -34.32
N GLY A 13 27.50 -16.57 -34.69
CA GLY A 13 27.01 -16.58 -36.07
C GLY A 13 27.98 -15.88 -37.03
N ALA A 14 28.46 -14.70 -36.68
CA ALA A 14 29.43 -13.95 -37.48
C ALA A 14 30.77 -14.70 -37.65
N LEU A 15 31.24 -15.40 -36.61
CA LEU A 15 32.45 -16.24 -36.68
C LEU A 15 32.24 -17.47 -37.56
N ALA A 16 31.08 -18.13 -37.46
CA ALA A 16 30.74 -19.25 -38.32
C ALA A 16 30.69 -18.84 -39.80
N LEU A 17 30.08 -17.69 -40.10
CA LEU A 17 30.03 -17.14 -41.46
C LEU A 17 31.41 -16.74 -41.98
N ALA A 18 32.33 -16.30 -41.12
CA ALA A 18 33.71 -16.01 -41.51
C ALA A 18 34.44 -17.29 -41.94
N MET A 19 34.24 -18.39 -41.21
CA MET A 19 34.80 -19.70 -41.58
C MET A 19 34.23 -20.20 -42.92
N VAL A 20 32.93 -19.99 -43.16
CA VAL A 20 32.28 -20.34 -44.45
C VAL A 20 32.86 -19.52 -45.60
N ALA A 21 32.94 -18.20 -45.46
CA ALA A 21 33.49 -17.32 -46.50
C ALA A 21 34.98 -17.61 -46.80
N TRP A 22 35.73 -18.10 -45.79
CA TRP A 22 37.12 -18.49 -45.97
C TRP A 22 37.28 -19.82 -46.69
N GLY A 23 36.42 -20.80 -46.39
CA GLY A 23 36.45 -22.14 -47.00
C GLY A 23 35.80 -22.21 -48.38
N PHE A 24 34.80 -21.36 -48.64
CA PHE A 24 33.96 -21.38 -49.83
C PHE A 24 33.61 -19.94 -50.29
N PRO A 25 34.56 -19.20 -50.87
CA PRO A 25 34.26 -17.89 -51.47
C PRO A 25 33.30 -18.07 -52.66
N ALA A 26 32.30 -17.19 -52.76
CA ALA A 26 31.38 -17.17 -53.88
C ALA A 26 32.03 -16.52 -55.11
N GLU A 27 31.64 -16.96 -56.30
CA GLU A 27 32.04 -16.32 -57.56
C GLU A 27 31.52 -14.88 -57.60
N GLU A 28 32.29 -13.98 -58.24
CA GLU A 28 32.09 -12.53 -58.17
C GLU A 28 30.67 -12.09 -58.58
N GLY A 29 30.08 -12.72 -59.62
CA GLY A 29 28.72 -12.43 -60.08
C GLY A 29 27.65 -12.76 -59.03
N ASP A 30 27.72 -13.95 -58.45
CA ASP A 30 26.77 -14.40 -57.41
C ASP A 30 26.90 -13.56 -56.14
N ALA A 31 28.11 -13.16 -55.79
CA ALA A 31 28.37 -12.31 -54.63
C ALA A 31 27.78 -10.89 -54.82
N VAL A 32 27.86 -10.33 -56.02
CA VAL A 32 27.28 -9.01 -56.34
C VAL A 32 25.75 -9.07 -56.35
N ASP A 33 25.15 -10.08 -56.97
CA ASP A 33 23.69 -10.23 -57.03
C ASP A 33 23.08 -10.44 -55.64
N ALA A 34 23.70 -11.31 -54.82
CA ALA A 34 23.31 -11.51 -53.43
C ALA A 34 23.47 -10.22 -52.61
N THR A 35 24.52 -9.44 -52.86
CA THR A 35 24.76 -8.15 -52.21
C THR A 35 23.67 -7.13 -52.54
N GLN A 36 23.28 -6.99 -53.81
CA GLN A 36 22.24 -6.05 -54.22
C GLN A 36 20.90 -6.36 -53.56
N PHE A 37 20.49 -7.64 -53.59
CA PHE A 37 19.25 -8.08 -52.95
C PHE A 37 19.27 -7.82 -51.43
N THR A 38 20.36 -8.20 -50.77
CA THR A 38 20.44 -8.10 -49.30
C THR A 38 20.51 -6.67 -48.80
N ILE A 39 21.18 -5.77 -49.52
CA ILE A 39 21.18 -4.32 -49.22
C ILE A 39 19.79 -3.73 -49.43
N ALA A 40 19.12 -4.05 -50.55
CA ALA A 40 17.77 -3.55 -50.83
C ALA A 40 16.76 -4.02 -49.76
N PHE A 41 16.84 -5.27 -49.34
CA PHE A 41 15.99 -5.83 -48.29
C PHE A 41 16.30 -5.19 -46.92
N PHE A 42 17.58 -4.99 -46.59
CA PHE A 42 18.01 -4.27 -45.38
C PHE A 42 17.43 -2.85 -45.32
N ALA A 43 17.56 -2.09 -46.41
CA ALA A 43 17.03 -0.73 -46.52
C ALA A 43 15.49 -0.70 -46.39
N THR A 44 14.82 -1.70 -46.95
CA THR A 44 13.36 -1.84 -46.85
C THR A 44 12.93 -2.10 -45.40
N LEU A 45 13.60 -3.02 -44.69
CA LEU A 45 13.35 -3.27 -43.27
C LEU A 45 13.59 -2.02 -42.42
N LEU A 46 14.72 -1.33 -42.63
CA LEU A 46 15.08 -0.13 -41.89
C LEU A 46 14.04 0.98 -42.08
N THR A 47 13.58 1.18 -43.32
CA THR A 47 12.55 2.17 -43.65
C THR A 47 11.21 1.80 -43.03
N GLY A 48 10.80 0.53 -43.13
CA GLY A 48 9.57 0.04 -42.53
C GLY A 48 9.56 0.21 -41.01
N GLU A 49 10.66 -0.09 -40.34
CA GLU A 49 10.79 0.14 -38.90
C GLU A 49 10.70 1.62 -38.54
N ALA A 50 11.37 2.49 -39.30
CA ALA A 50 11.31 3.94 -39.07
C ALA A 50 9.88 4.49 -39.19
N VAL A 51 9.10 4.01 -40.17
CA VAL A 51 7.69 4.41 -40.36
C VAL A 51 6.82 3.92 -39.20
N ILE A 52 6.91 2.64 -38.82
CA ILE A 52 6.14 2.10 -37.69
C ILE A 52 6.52 2.86 -36.42
N PHE A 53 7.80 3.13 -36.23
CA PHE A 53 8.31 3.85 -35.06
C PHE A 53 7.73 5.26 -34.98
N ALA A 54 7.76 6.02 -36.08
CA ALA A 54 7.23 7.38 -36.15
C ALA A 54 5.71 7.45 -35.93
N LEU A 55 4.96 6.45 -36.41
CA LEU A 55 3.50 6.38 -36.25
C LEU A 55 3.06 5.88 -34.87
N SER A 56 3.85 5.00 -34.25
CA SER A 56 3.44 4.29 -33.02
C SER A 56 3.96 4.94 -31.75
N PHE A 57 5.03 5.73 -31.82
CA PHE A 57 5.67 6.32 -30.65
C PHE A 57 5.80 7.83 -30.79
N SER A 58 5.21 8.56 -29.84
CA SER A 58 5.44 10.00 -29.71
C SER A 58 6.76 10.25 -29.00
N ALA A 59 7.61 11.11 -29.56
CA ALA A 59 8.86 11.55 -28.94
C ALA A 59 8.65 12.25 -27.58
N ALA A 60 7.43 12.74 -27.30
CA ALA A 60 7.06 13.33 -26.02
C ALA A 60 6.70 12.29 -24.94
N SER A 61 6.52 11.01 -25.31
CA SER A 61 6.18 9.95 -24.37
C SER A 61 7.46 9.33 -23.81
N SER A 62 7.72 9.54 -22.52
CA SER A 62 8.84 8.92 -21.80
C SER A 62 8.62 7.44 -21.45
N TRP A 63 7.40 6.92 -21.67
CA TRP A 63 6.97 5.56 -21.31
C TRP A 63 6.25 4.85 -22.48
N PRO A 64 6.89 3.87 -23.15
CA PRO A 64 8.20 3.29 -22.88
C PRO A 64 9.38 4.18 -23.29
N SER A 65 10.52 4.04 -22.62
CA SER A 65 11.76 4.69 -23.04
C SER A 65 12.29 4.09 -24.36
N LEU A 66 12.98 4.89 -25.18
CA LEU A 66 13.63 4.43 -26.41
C LEU A 66 14.57 3.24 -26.17
N ARG A 67 15.28 3.25 -25.02
CA ARG A 67 16.16 2.14 -24.62
C ARG A 67 15.39 0.85 -24.37
N ALA A 68 14.20 0.93 -23.77
CA ALA A 68 13.35 -0.25 -23.55
C ALA A 68 12.85 -0.83 -24.88
N ILE A 69 12.44 0.03 -25.81
CA ILE A 69 12.03 -0.39 -27.17
C ILE A 69 13.20 -1.06 -27.90
N ASP A 70 14.36 -0.40 -27.96
CA ASP A 70 15.59 -0.93 -28.56
C ASP A 70 15.98 -2.27 -27.93
N SER A 71 15.94 -2.38 -26.60
CA SER A 71 16.22 -3.63 -25.90
C SER A 71 15.31 -4.79 -26.32
N HIS A 72 14.05 -4.49 -26.64
CA HIS A 72 13.07 -5.48 -27.03
C HIS A 72 13.25 -5.95 -28.47
N ILE A 73 13.38 -5.00 -29.40
CA ILE A 73 13.45 -5.27 -30.84
C ILE A 73 14.87 -5.62 -31.31
N ALA A 74 15.90 -5.30 -30.52
CA ALA A 74 17.32 -5.47 -30.85
C ALA A 74 17.79 -4.62 -32.04
N PHE A 75 17.26 -3.40 -32.17
CA PHE A 75 17.48 -2.51 -33.31
C PHE A 75 18.98 -2.25 -33.54
N ARG A 76 19.68 -1.84 -32.49
CA ARG A 76 21.12 -1.53 -32.58
C ARG A 76 21.94 -2.73 -33.02
N GLU A 77 21.60 -3.93 -32.56
CA GLU A 77 22.40 -5.11 -32.84
C GLU A 77 22.42 -5.47 -34.34
N TRP A 78 21.28 -5.39 -35.04
CA TRP A 78 21.22 -5.74 -36.47
C TRP A 78 21.66 -4.59 -37.37
N VAL A 79 21.37 -3.34 -37.00
CA VAL A 79 21.87 -2.17 -37.76
C VAL A 79 23.40 -2.11 -37.75
N LEU A 80 24.03 -2.36 -36.60
CA LEU A 80 25.50 -2.42 -36.50
C LEU A 80 26.07 -3.59 -37.33
N ALA A 81 25.40 -4.76 -37.33
CA ALA A 81 25.81 -5.88 -38.15
C ALA A 81 25.73 -5.56 -39.65
N GLY A 82 24.66 -4.91 -40.11
CA GLY A 82 24.51 -4.44 -41.48
C GLY A 82 25.54 -3.37 -41.87
N TRP A 83 25.89 -2.48 -40.95
CA TRP A 83 26.96 -1.50 -41.20
C TRP A 83 28.32 -2.16 -41.36
N VAL A 84 28.66 -3.12 -40.50
CA VAL A 84 29.90 -3.91 -40.61
C VAL A 84 29.90 -4.73 -41.90
N ALA A 85 28.77 -5.33 -42.28
CA ALA A 85 28.60 -6.07 -43.53
C ALA A 85 28.91 -5.19 -44.76
N ALA A 86 28.37 -3.96 -44.78
CA ALA A 86 28.62 -2.99 -45.85
C ALA A 86 30.11 -2.63 -45.96
N MET A 87 30.81 -2.48 -44.85
CA MET A 87 32.26 -2.21 -44.84
C MET A 87 33.06 -3.37 -45.45
N PHE A 88 32.71 -4.63 -45.15
CA PHE A 88 33.38 -5.80 -45.73
C PHE A 88 33.11 -5.97 -47.23
N ILE A 89 31.90 -5.66 -47.69
CA ILE A 89 31.57 -5.62 -49.12
C ILE A 89 32.35 -4.51 -49.82
N ALA A 90 32.32 -3.28 -49.28
CA ALA A 90 33.02 -2.15 -49.89
C ALA A 90 34.53 -2.40 -49.98
N GLY A 91 35.14 -2.91 -48.89
CA GLY A 91 36.54 -3.30 -48.89
C GLY A 91 36.84 -4.46 -49.85
N GLY A 92 35.95 -5.45 -49.93
CA GLY A 92 36.09 -6.59 -50.85
C GLY A 92 36.04 -6.18 -52.31
N LEU A 93 35.13 -5.28 -52.69
CA LEU A 93 35.02 -4.75 -54.05
C LEU A 93 36.19 -3.82 -54.40
N LEU A 94 36.63 -2.97 -53.47
CA LEU A 94 37.77 -2.06 -53.70
C LEU A 94 39.11 -2.81 -53.82
N TRP A 95 39.27 -3.91 -53.07
CA TRP A 95 40.51 -4.70 -53.03
C TRP A 95 40.44 -6.00 -53.84
N GLN A 96 39.36 -6.21 -54.60
CA GLN A 96 39.10 -7.44 -55.39
C GLN A 96 39.26 -8.73 -54.56
N SER A 97 38.75 -8.73 -53.33
CA SER A 97 38.81 -9.86 -52.41
C SER A 97 37.46 -10.57 -52.34
N GLU A 98 37.35 -11.69 -53.05
CA GLU A 98 36.16 -12.55 -53.05
C GLU A 98 35.74 -12.99 -51.64
N ARG A 99 36.71 -13.28 -50.77
CA ARG A 99 36.45 -13.69 -49.36
C ARG A 99 35.80 -12.59 -48.56
N SER A 100 36.28 -11.35 -48.71
CA SER A 100 35.72 -10.18 -48.01
C SER A 100 34.31 -9.86 -48.52
N THR A 101 34.10 -9.91 -49.84
CA THR A 101 32.78 -9.70 -50.45
C THR A 101 31.78 -10.77 -50.02
N THR A 102 32.17 -12.05 -50.08
CA THR A 102 31.34 -13.19 -49.62
C THR A 102 30.99 -13.06 -48.13
N TYR A 103 31.97 -12.70 -47.29
CA TYR A 103 31.72 -12.52 -45.86
C TYR A 103 30.75 -11.37 -45.57
N GLY A 104 30.92 -10.23 -46.24
CA GLY A 104 30.00 -9.11 -46.10
C GLY A 104 28.58 -9.43 -46.57
N ALA A 105 28.41 -10.17 -47.68
CA ALA A 105 27.09 -10.62 -48.15
C ALA A 105 26.40 -11.55 -47.14
N LEU A 106 27.15 -12.51 -46.57
CA LEU A 106 26.66 -13.41 -45.52
C LEU A 106 26.29 -12.66 -44.24
N LEU A 107 27.09 -11.67 -43.83
CA LEU A 107 26.78 -10.82 -42.68
C LEU A 107 25.52 -9.97 -42.92
N PHE A 108 25.27 -9.50 -44.14
CA PHE A 108 24.04 -8.80 -44.48
C PHE A 108 22.81 -9.73 -44.39
N LEU A 109 22.93 -10.98 -44.85
CA LEU A 109 21.87 -11.97 -44.66
C LEU A 109 21.56 -12.21 -43.18
N LEU A 110 22.61 -12.37 -42.36
CA LEU A 110 22.45 -12.50 -40.91
C LEU A 110 21.76 -11.26 -40.32
N SER A 111 22.21 -10.07 -40.70
CA SER A 111 21.60 -8.80 -40.32
C SER A 111 20.12 -8.73 -40.70
N ASN A 112 19.77 -9.14 -41.92
CA ASN A 112 18.39 -9.18 -42.41
C ASN A 112 17.52 -10.17 -41.62
N CYS A 113 18.03 -11.35 -41.27
CA CYS A 113 17.31 -12.28 -40.40
C CYS A 113 16.97 -11.63 -39.05
N PHE A 114 17.94 -10.97 -38.40
CA PHE A 114 17.69 -10.24 -37.17
C PHE A 114 16.76 -9.03 -37.37
N GLY A 115 16.86 -8.35 -38.51
CA GLY A 115 15.96 -7.27 -38.91
C GLY A 115 14.50 -7.72 -39.08
N ILE A 116 14.25 -8.92 -39.64
CA ILE A 116 12.90 -9.50 -39.69
C ILE A 116 12.37 -9.75 -38.27
N PHE A 117 13.18 -10.31 -37.37
CA PHE A 117 12.76 -10.51 -35.98
C PHE A 117 12.49 -9.19 -35.26
N SER A 118 13.33 -8.17 -35.50
CA SER A 118 13.14 -6.81 -34.98
C SER A 118 11.83 -6.22 -35.50
N PHE A 119 11.56 -6.32 -36.80
CA PHE A 119 10.36 -5.80 -37.45
C PHE A 119 9.09 -6.47 -36.94
N VAL A 120 9.07 -7.81 -36.82
CA VAL A 120 7.93 -8.56 -36.26
C VAL A 120 7.66 -8.16 -34.80
N ARG A 121 8.71 -7.98 -34.00
CA ARG A 121 8.57 -7.52 -32.61
C ARG A 121 8.05 -6.09 -32.54
N LEU A 122 8.55 -5.20 -33.38
CA LEU A 122 8.09 -3.82 -33.48
C LEU A 122 6.61 -3.75 -33.89
N PHE A 123 6.20 -4.56 -34.86
CA PHE A 123 4.79 -4.69 -35.26
C PHE A 123 3.92 -5.22 -34.09
N GLY A 124 4.44 -6.18 -33.33
CA GLY A 124 3.82 -6.63 -32.08
C GLY A 124 3.64 -5.50 -31.06
N LEU A 125 4.60 -4.58 -30.94
CA LEU A 125 4.53 -3.41 -30.06
C LEU A 125 3.52 -2.35 -30.53
N ALA A 126 3.24 -2.28 -31.83
CA ALA A 126 2.20 -1.39 -32.35
C ALA A 126 0.79 -1.79 -31.85
N SER A 127 0.60 -3.06 -31.45
CA SER A 127 -0.62 -3.50 -30.78
C SER A 127 -0.66 -3.10 -29.30
N VAL A 128 -1.84 -2.73 -28.79
CA VAL A 128 -2.06 -2.40 -27.36
C VAL A 128 -1.64 -3.55 -26.45
N GLY A 129 -1.95 -4.79 -26.83
CA GLY A 129 -1.61 -5.99 -26.05
C GLY A 129 -0.11 -6.30 -26.01
N GLY A 130 0.62 -6.09 -27.11
CA GLY A 130 2.07 -6.25 -27.16
C GLY A 130 2.80 -5.15 -26.40
N ARG A 131 2.36 -3.89 -26.56
CA ARG A 131 2.89 -2.76 -25.79
C ARG A 131 2.73 -2.97 -24.28
N ASN A 132 1.54 -3.37 -23.82
CA ASN A 132 1.30 -3.61 -22.40
C ASN A 132 2.18 -4.74 -21.83
N ARG A 133 2.41 -5.82 -22.60
CA ARG A 133 3.33 -6.89 -22.20
C ARG A 133 4.77 -6.40 -22.05
N LEU A 134 5.25 -5.56 -22.97
CA LEU A 134 6.58 -4.95 -22.85
C LEU A 134 6.67 -4.05 -21.62
N LEU A 135 5.68 -3.18 -21.40
CA LEU A 135 5.69 -2.21 -20.30
C LEU A 135 5.65 -2.91 -18.94
N ARG A 136 4.81 -3.94 -18.77
CA ARG A 136 4.79 -4.79 -17.58
C ARG A 136 6.14 -5.45 -17.33
N ARG A 137 6.74 -6.04 -18.36
CA ARG A 137 8.07 -6.66 -18.24
C ARG A 137 9.16 -5.65 -17.90
N THR A 138 9.11 -4.47 -18.49
CA THR A 138 10.08 -3.40 -18.24
C THR A 138 9.96 -2.91 -16.80
N LEU A 139 8.73 -2.71 -16.32
CA LEU A 139 8.46 -2.33 -14.93
C LEU A 139 8.89 -3.43 -13.95
N ALA A 140 8.59 -4.69 -14.24
CA ALA A 140 9.05 -5.84 -13.43
C ALA A 140 10.58 -5.90 -13.32
N LEU A 141 11.29 -5.66 -14.43
CA LEU A 141 12.75 -5.62 -14.44
C LEU A 141 13.29 -4.42 -13.63
N GLY A 142 12.71 -3.23 -13.80
CA GLY A 142 13.09 -2.04 -13.01
C GLY A 142 12.92 -2.28 -11.51
N LEU A 143 11.78 -2.84 -11.10
CA LEU A 143 11.53 -3.21 -9.69
C LEU A 143 12.53 -4.26 -9.17
N THR A 144 12.94 -5.21 -10.01
CA THR A 144 13.95 -6.21 -9.62
C THR A 144 15.35 -5.61 -9.46
N GLU A 145 15.68 -4.57 -10.23
CA GLU A 145 17.00 -3.92 -10.20
C GLU A 145 17.15 -2.93 -9.03
N LEU A 146 16.05 -2.32 -8.56
CA LEU A 146 16.03 -1.37 -7.43
C LEU A 146 16.70 -1.92 -6.16
N ARG A 147 16.40 -3.17 -5.80
CA ARG A 147 16.92 -3.83 -4.58
C ARG A 147 18.44 -3.95 -4.51
N THR A 148 19.16 -3.73 -5.62
CA THR A 148 20.63 -3.75 -5.64
C THR A 148 21.28 -2.43 -5.23
N ARG A 149 20.49 -1.36 -5.07
CA ARG A 149 20.97 -0.03 -4.67
C ARG A 149 20.75 0.17 -3.16
N GLN A 150 21.63 0.94 -2.53
CA GLN A 150 21.55 1.30 -1.11
C GLN A 150 21.16 2.79 -1.02
N GLY A 151 20.01 3.09 -0.44
CA GLY A 151 19.44 4.44 -0.41
C GLY A 151 18.03 4.47 0.19
N SER A 152 17.44 5.66 0.28
CA SER A 152 16.06 5.81 0.76
C SER A 152 15.08 5.58 -0.40
N LEU A 153 14.05 4.75 -0.20
CA LEU A 153 13.15 4.31 -1.28
C LEU A 153 12.52 5.47 -2.09
N HIS A 154 12.20 6.61 -1.47
CA HIS A 154 11.60 7.73 -2.20
C HIS A 154 12.60 8.39 -3.17
N GLU A 155 13.88 8.44 -2.78
CA GLU A 155 14.98 8.84 -3.67
C GLU A 155 15.21 7.72 -4.70
N GLU A 156 15.28 6.46 -4.28
CA GLU A 156 15.57 5.32 -5.19
C GLU A 156 14.47 5.06 -6.24
N LEU A 157 13.18 5.15 -5.89
CA LEU A 157 12.06 5.05 -6.83
C LEU A 157 12.03 6.22 -7.82
N SER A 158 12.44 7.40 -7.38
CA SER A 158 12.51 8.60 -8.22
C SER A 158 13.76 8.61 -9.11
N ASP A 159 14.84 7.99 -8.63
CA ASP A 159 16.14 7.88 -9.31
C ASP A 159 16.19 6.70 -10.30
N ASP A 160 15.31 5.70 -10.16
CA ASP A 160 15.18 4.66 -11.17
C ASP A 160 14.49 5.20 -12.43
N PRO A 161 15.17 5.16 -13.59
CA PRO A 161 14.66 5.79 -14.80
C PRO A 161 13.39 5.10 -15.35
N VAL A 162 13.15 3.82 -15.02
CA VAL A 162 11.98 3.08 -15.48
C VAL A 162 10.77 3.44 -14.61
N VAL A 163 10.92 3.37 -13.29
CA VAL A 163 9.85 3.72 -12.35
C VAL A 163 9.50 5.20 -12.44
N SER A 164 10.51 6.07 -12.51
CA SER A 164 10.32 7.52 -12.69
C SER A 164 9.58 7.86 -13.98
N ALA A 165 9.90 7.18 -15.09
CA ALA A 165 9.17 7.36 -16.35
C ALA A 165 7.71 6.87 -16.26
N TYR A 166 7.46 5.74 -15.59
CA TYR A 166 6.10 5.24 -15.34
C TYR A 166 5.28 6.22 -14.48
N LEU A 167 5.85 6.69 -13.36
CA LEU A 167 5.20 7.66 -12.47
C LEU A 167 4.98 9.01 -13.17
N GLY A 168 5.91 9.46 -14.01
CA GLY A 168 5.75 10.66 -14.84
C GLY A 168 4.62 10.52 -15.87
N ALA A 169 4.48 9.36 -16.50
CA ALA A 169 3.36 9.09 -17.41
C ALA A 169 2.01 9.06 -16.66
N LEU A 170 1.98 8.54 -15.44
CA LEU A 170 0.80 8.57 -14.58
C LEU A 170 0.43 10.01 -14.20
N ASP A 171 1.40 10.80 -13.75
CA ASP A 171 1.18 12.21 -13.41
C ASP A 171 0.69 13.01 -14.61
N GLN A 172 1.21 12.73 -15.81
CA GLN A 172 0.73 13.33 -17.05
C GLN A 172 -0.73 12.96 -17.33
N ALA A 173 -1.09 11.67 -17.24
CA ALA A 173 -2.46 11.21 -17.44
C ALA A 173 -3.45 11.81 -16.41
N ILE A 174 -3.03 11.94 -15.15
CA ILE A 174 -3.81 12.60 -14.10
C ILE A 174 -4.01 14.08 -14.43
N SER A 175 -2.94 14.77 -14.85
CA SER A 175 -2.95 16.21 -15.11
C SER A 175 -3.71 16.58 -16.39
N SER A 176 -3.69 15.70 -17.40
CA SER A 176 -4.52 15.83 -18.61
C SER A 176 -5.95 15.32 -18.43
N ASN A 177 -6.28 14.78 -17.24
CA ASN A 177 -7.54 14.11 -16.94
C ASN A 177 -7.91 13.06 -18.00
N ASP A 178 -6.95 12.21 -18.41
CA ASP A 178 -7.13 11.12 -19.37
C ASP A 178 -7.55 9.83 -18.66
N PRO A 179 -8.85 9.44 -18.72
CA PRO A 179 -9.34 8.27 -18.01
C PRO A 179 -8.77 6.96 -18.53
N ASN A 180 -8.51 6.88 -19.83
CA ASN A 180 -8.02 5.66 -20.45
C ASN A 180 -6.52 5.50 -20.19
N GLY A 181 -5.76 6.59 -20.23
CA GLY A 181 -4.35 6.62 -19.82
C GLY A 181 -4.16 6.12 -18.39
N MET A 182 -4.94 6.65 -17.44
CA MET A 182 -4.89 6.20 -16.03
C MET A 182 -5.22 4.71 -15.90
N ARG A 183 -6.31 4.24 -16.53
CA ARG A 183 -6.70 2.82 -16.50
C ARG A 183 -5.63 1.91 -17.09
N HIS A 184 -5.03 2.29 -18.23
CA HIS A 184 -3.97 1.49 -18.85
C HIS A 184 -2.72 1.39 -17.97
N LEU A 185 -2.29 2.50 -17.36
CA LEU A 185 -1.12 2.51 -16.46
C LEU A 185 -1.37 1.72 -15.18
N VAL A 186 -2.58 1.77 -14.62
CA VAL A 186 -2.98 0.93 -13.49
C VAL A 186 -3.00 -0.54 -13.89
N LEU A 187 -3.61 -0.89 -15.02
CA LEU A 187 -3.62 -2.27 -15.53
C LEU A 187 -2.22 -2.79 -15.85
N GLN A 188 -1.26 -1.92 -16.17
CA GLN A 188 0.13 -2.31 -16.29
C GLN A 188 0.66 -2.74 -14.92
N LEU A 189 0.58 -1.87 -13.91
CA LEU A 189 1.07 -2.17 -12.56
C LEU A 189 0.39 -3.38 -11.91
N THR A 190 -0.94 -3.49 -11.99
CA THR A 190 -1.68 -4.60 -11.37
C THR A 190 -1.48 -5.95 -12.07
N GLY A 191 -0.93 -5.93 -13.28
CA GLY A 191 -0.54 -7.13 -14.04
C GLY A 191 0.97 -7.35 -14.10
N VAL A 192 1.74 -6.68 -13.25
CA VAL A 192 3.18 -6.94 -13.10
C VAL A 192 3.38 -8.22 -12.28
N ASP A 193 4.07 -9.18 -12.87
CA ASP A 193 4.59 -10.35 -12.17
C ASP A 193 6.06 -10.08 -11.79
N VAL A 194 6.30 -9.82 -10.50
CA VAL A 194 7.64 -9.62 -9.94
C VAL A 194 8.14 -10.90 -9.25
N PRO A 195 9.45 -11.18 -9.30
CA PRO A 195 10.06 -12.20 -8.46
C PRO A 195 9.87 -11.88 -6.97
N ALA A 196 9.81 -12.91 -6.11
CA ALA A 196 9.60 -12.74 -4.66
C ALA A 196 10.50 -11.66 -3.99
N PRO A 197 11.79 -11.52 -4.34
CA PRO A 197 12.64 -10.47 -3.80
C PRO A 197 12.18 -9.03 -4.10
N ALA A 198 11.39 -8.79 -5.14
CA ALA A 198 10.93 -7.46 -5.55
C ALA A 198 9.47 -7.18 -5.15
N ASN A 199 8.82 -8.10 -4.40
CA ASN A 199 7.43 -7.95 -3.99
C ASN A 199 7.22 -6.74 -3.07
N GLU A 200 8.17 -6.43 -2.18
CA GLU A 200 8.08 -5.26 -1.29
C GLU A 200 8.13 -3.94 -2.08
N ASP A 201 9.02 -3.84 -3.07
CA ASP A 201 9.13 -2.66 -3.95
C ASP A 201 7.87 -2.49 -4.80
N ALA A 202 7.30 -3.60 -5.28
CA ALA A 202 6.02 -3.57 -5.98
C ALA A 202 4.89 -3.08 -5.07
N ALA A 203 4.81 -3.56 -3.83
CA ALA A 203 3.80 -3.11 -2.86
C ALA A 203 3.96 -1.61 -2.53
N ALA A 204 5.20 -1.14 -2.38
CA ALA A 204 5.48 0.28 -2.16
C ALA A 204 5.04 1.14 -3.36
N LEU A 205 5.32 0.69 -4.60
CA LEU A 205 4.87 1.36 -5.82
C LEU A 205 3.33 1.40 -5.92
N HIS A 206 2.62 0.34 -5.49
CA HIS A 206 1.16 0.35 -5.44
C HIS A 206 0.62 1.46 -4.51
N LEU A 207 1.21 1.63 -3.32
CA LEU A 207 0.80 2.68 -2.39
C LEU A 207 1.11 4.08 -2.91
N GLU A 208 2.25 4.27 -3.59
CA GLU A 208 2.60 5.54 -4.24
C GLU A 208 1.64 5.90 -5.38
N VAL A 209 1.30 4.93 -6.24
CA VAL A 209 0.31 5.12 -7.32
C VAL A 209 -1.07 5.43 -6.76
N LEU A 210 -1.50 4.69 -5.71
CA LEU A 210 -2.74 4.96 -5.00
C LEU A 210 -2.76 6.41 -4.49
N HIS A 211 -1.66 6.86 -3.89
CA HIS A 211 -1.55 8.23 -3.40
C HIS A 211 -1.71 9.28 -4.50
N ARG A 212 -0.97 9.14 -5.60
CA ARG A 212 -1.00 10.09 -6.72
C ARG A 212 -2.39 10.19 -7.34
N LEU A 213 -3.06 9.07 -7.55
CA LEU A 213 -4.43 9.01 -8.07
C LEU A 213 -5.40 9.76 -7.16
N CYS A 214 -5.42 9.42 -5.86
CA CYS A 214 -6.32 10.05 -4.90
C CYS A 214 -6.03 11.55 -4.72
N ARG A 215 -4.76 11.96 -4.72
CA ARG A 215 -4.36 13.37 -4.71
C ARG A 215 -4.84 14.11 -5.95
N GLY A 216 -4.78 13.48 -7.13
CA GLY A 216 -5.33 14.01 -8.38
C GLY A 216 -6.80 14.37 -8.27
N ALA A 217 -7.62 13.45 -7.73
CA ALA A 217 -9.05 13.71 -7.50
C ALA A 217 -9.31 14.83 -6.48
N LEU A 218 -8.50 14.93 -5.42
CA LEU A 218 -8.72 15.93 -4.36
C LEU A 218 -8.29 17.34 -4.75
N VAL A 219 -7.18 17.49 -5.48
CA VAL A 219 -6.52 18.79 -5.70
C VAL A 219 -6.52 19.22 -7.16
N ARG A 220 -6.46 18.28 -8.11
CA ARG A 220 -6.28 18.59 -9.55
C ARG A 220 -7.56 18.50 -10.37
N GLY A 221 -8.69 18.17 -9.74
CA GLY A 221 -9.99 18.09 -10.41
C GLY A 221 -10.13 16.90 -11.35
N THR A 222 -9.26 15.89 -11.24
CA THR A 222 -9.38 14.62 -11.97
C THR A 222 -10.72 13.94 -11.64
N ASP A 223 -11.36 13.29 -12.61
CA ASP A 223 -12.67 12.65 -12.39
C ASP A 223 -12.59 11.62 -11.24
N PRO A 224 -13.29 11.86 -10.10
CA PRO A 224 -13.20 11.01 -8.93
C PRO A 224 -13.75 9.59 -9.18
N VAL A 225 -14.68 9.40 -10.12
CA VAL A 225 -15.23 8.07 -10.43
C VAL A 225 -14.17 7.19 -11.09
N VAL A 226 -13.43 7.77 -12.04
CA VAL A 226 -12.32 7.08 -12.72
C VAL A 226 -11.22 6.76 -11.72
N VAL A 227 -10.84 7.76 -10.89
CA VAL A 227 -9.82 7.59 -9.85
C VAL A 227 -10.19 6.48 -8.88
N VAL A 228 -11.44 6.43 -8.39
CA VAL A 228 -11.89 5.38 -7.46
C VAL A 228 -11.85 4.00 -8.11
N GLY A 229 -12.29 3.85 -9.36
CA GLY A 229 -12.18 2.57 -10.07
C GLY A 229 -10.73 2.09 -10.21
N CYS A 230 -9.83 3.00 -10.58
CA CYS A 230 -8.39 2.73 -10.67
C CYS A 230 -7.78 2.38 -9.30
N ALA A 231 -8.08 3.17 -8.26
CA ALA A 231 -7.59 2.98 -6.91
C ALA A 231 -8.08 1.67 -6.29
N GLY A 232 -9.34 1.29 -6.53
CA GLY A 232 -9.89 0.00 -6.12
C GLY A 232 -9.09 -1.18 -6.72
N SER A 233 -8.79 -1.14 -8.01
CA SER A 233 -7.95 -2.16 -8.66
C SER A 233 -6.53 -2.22 -8.08
N ILE A 234 -5.96 -1.08 -7.69
CA ILE A 234 -4.64 -1.01 -7.02
C ILE A 234 -4.71 -1.66 -5.64
N VAL A 235 -5.74 -1.37 -4.83
CA VAL A 235 -5.91 -1.98 -3.50
C VAL A 235 -6.11 -3.49 -3.62
N GLU A 236 -6.96 -3.95 -4.54
CA GLU A 236 -7.17 -5.39 -4.77
C GLU A 236 -5.86 -6.09 -5.18
N SER A 237 -5.08 -5.46 -6.05
CA SER A 237 -3.77 -5.96 -6.46
C SER A 237 -2.79 -6.00 -5.30
N LEU A 238 -2.71 -4.94 -4.50
CA LEU A 238 -1.87 -4.87 -3.31
C LEU A 238 -2.24 -5.96 -2.30
N VAL A 239 -3.52 -6.21 -2.07
CA VAL A 239 -3.99 -7.29 -1.17
C VAL A 239 -3.56 -8.67 -1.69
N ARG A 240 -3.68 -8.93 -2.99
CA ARG A 240 -3.19 -10.18 -3.59
C ARG A 240 -1.67 -10.31 -3.47
N GLN A 241 -0.92 -9.24 -3.70
CA GLN A 241 0.54 -9.23 -3.58
C GLN A 241 1.00 -9.37 -2.13
N ALA A 242 0.28 -8.81 -1.17
CA ALA A 242 0.63 -8.91 0.24
C ALA A 242 0.68 -10.36 0.71
N ARG A 243 -0.19 -11.24 0.21
CA ARG A 243 -0.17 -12.69 0.48
C ARG A 243 1.13 -13.38 0.05
N LEU A 244 1.89 -12.76 -0.86
CA LEU A 244 3.17 -13.25 -1.38
C LEU A 244 4.38 -12.59 -0.70
N LEU A 245 4.14 -11.68 0.25
CA LEU A 245 5.22 -11.05 1.02
C LEU A 245 5.67 -11.95 2.17
N PRO A 246 6.95 -11.88 2.58
CA PRO A 246 7.41 -12.49 3.82
C PRO A 246 6.71 -11.91 5.05
N ASP A 247 6.31 -10.64 4.97
CA ASP A 247 5.64 -9.91 6.05
C ASP A 247 4.38 -9.17 5.54
N PRO A 248 3.25 -9.88 5.36
CA PRO A 248 2.00 -9.28 4.88
C PRO A 248 1.47 -8.18 5.81
N ALA A 249 1.78 -8.22 7.11
CA ALA A 249 1.26 -7.29 8.09
C ALA A 249 1.72 -5.86 7.85
N VAL A 250 2.95 -5.66 7.38
CA VAL A 250 3.46 -4.32 7.07
C VAL A 250 2.72 -3.70 5.90
N ALA A 251 2.57 -4.43 4.79
CA ALA A 251 1.86 -3.92 3.62
C ALA A 251 0.39 -3.62 3.90
N LEU A 252 -0.31 -4.55 4.56
CA LEU A 252 -1.72 -4.38 4.90
C LEU A 252 -1.95 -3.34 5.99
N GLY A 253 -1.03 -3.21 6.95
CA GLY A 253 -1.03 -2.18 7.98
C GLY A 253 -0.87 -0.78 7.39
N GLU A 254 0.15 -0.57 6.56
CA GLU A 254 0.40 0.70 5.87
C GLU A 254 -0.74 1.09 4.92
N ALA A 255 -1.28 0.12 4.15
CA ALA A 255 -2.45 0.36 3.31
C ALA A 255 -3.66 0.82 4.14
N SER A 256 -3.94 0.13 5.25
CA SER A 256 -5.05 0.47 6.14
C SER A 256 -4.88 1.86 6.76
N ARG A 257 -3.68 2.16 7.24
CA ARG A 257 -3.28 3.45 7.81
C ARG A 257 -3.52 4.58 6.81
N TYR A 258 -3.04 4.41 5.58
CA TYR A 258 -3.23 5.37 4.51
C TYR A 258 -4.70 5.57 4.15
N LEU A 259 -5.49 4.50 4.03
CA LEU A 259 -6.92 4.60 3.68
C LEU A 259 -7.72 5.33 4.77
N ALA A 260 -7.44 5.10 6.05
CA ALA A 260 -8.08 5.85 7.14
C ALA A 260 -7.69 7.34 7.13
N TRP A 261 -6.40 7.63 6.93
CA TRP A 261 -5.93 9.00 6.76
C TRP A 261 -6.57 9.70 5.55
N LEU A 262 -6.68 9.01 4.42
CA LEU A 262 -7.26 9.52 3.18
C LEU A 262 -8.74 9.86 3.36
N GLY A 263 -9.54 8.98 3.96
CA GLY A 263 -10.97 9.24 4.20
C GLY A 263 -11.19 10.46 5.10
N SER A 264 -10.41 10.58 6.18
CA SER A 264 -10.45 11.73 7.07
C SER A 264 -10.02 13.02 6.37
N THR A 265 -8.93 12.96 5.60
CA THR A 265 -8.37 14.10 4.87
C THR A 265 -9.30 14.59 3.76
N ALA A 266 -9.90 13.67 2.99
CA ALA A 266 -10.86 13.98 1.95
C ALA A 266 -12.07 14.75 2.50
N THR A 267 -12.59 14.30 3.64
CA THR A 267 -13.70 14.98 4.34
C THR A 267 -13.30 16.39 4.79
N LEU A 268 -12.15 16.52 5.43
CA LEU A 268 -11.64 17.81 5.91
C LEU A 268 -11.39 18.79 4.75
N MET A 269 -10.80 18.33 3.65
CA MET A 269 -10.53 19.14 2.46
C MET A 269 -11.82 19.61 1.79
N SER A 270 -12.84 18.76 1.71
CA SER A 270 -14.17 19.13 1.20
C SER A 270 -14.81 20.23 2.03
N GLN A 271 -14.71 20.11 3.35
CA GLN A 271 -15.30 21.08 4.30
C GLN A 271 -14.59 22.42 4.30
N ARG A 272 -13.28 22.43 4.01
CA ARG A 272 -12.49 23.64 3.78
C ARG A 272 -12.66 24.23 2.38
N GLY A 273 -13.48 23.63 1.51
CA GLY A 273 -13.68 24.07 0.13
C GLY A 273 -12.48 23.82 -0.79
N ILE A 274 -11.52 22.99 -0.39
CA ILE A 274 -10.33 22.65 -1.19
C ILE A 274 -10.65 21.55 -2.20
N ALA A 275 -11.39 20.52 -1.76
CA ALA A 275 -11.83 19.42 -2.61
C ALA A 275 -13.34 19.51 -2.88
N SER A 276 -13.80 18.96 -4.01
CA SER A 276 -15.24 18.90 -4.27
C SER A 276 -15.92 17.89 -3.34
N LYS A 277 -17.18 18.17 -2.96
CA LYS A 277 -18.01 17.23 -2.17
C LYS A 277 -18.12 15.86 -2.84
N ARG A 278 -18.22 15.85 -4.18
CA ARG A 278 -18.24 14.62 -4.98
C ARG A 278 -16.95 13.83 -4.80
N ALA A 279 -15.78 14.45 -5.00
CA ALA A 279 -14.50 13.75 -4.84
C ALA A 279 -14.31 13.18 -3.43
N ALA A 280 -14.66 13.96 -2.40
CA ALA A 280 -14.58 13.47 -1.03
C ALA A 280 -15.50 12.29 -0.77
N ARG A 281 -16.75 12.34 -1.24
CA ARG A 281 -17.72 11.24 -1.08
C ARG A 281 -17.21 9.95 -1.74
N GLU A 282 -16.79 10.01 -3.00
CA GLU A 282 -16.30 8.84 -3.73
C GLU A 282 -15.05 8.24 -3.05
N LEU A 283 -14.10 9.09 -2.60
CA LEU A 283 -12.90 8.63 -1.91
C LEU A 283 -13.17 8.04 -0.53
N VAL A 284 -14.11 8.60 0.24
CA VAL A 284 -14.49 8.01 1.54
C VAL A 284 -15.14 6.65 1.32
N ALA A 285 -16.04 6.51 0.33
CA ALA A 285 -16.64 5.22 -0.01
C ALA A 285 -15.57 4.17 -0.39
N LEU A 286 -14.63 4.55 -1.27
CA LEU A 286 -13.47 3.71 -1.59
C LEU A 286 -12.70 3.27 -0.34
N CYS A 287 -12.41 4.20 0.58
CA CYS A 287 -11.64 3.91 1.80
C CYS A 287 -12.37 2.90 2.69
N VAL A 288 -13.69 3.03 2.83
CA VAL A 288 -14.53 2.09 3.61
C VAL A 288 -14.47 0.69 3.00
N ASP A 289 -14.74 0.57 1.70
CA ASP A 289 -14.77 -0.74 1.03
C ASP A 289 -13.38 -1.39 0.97
N SER A 290 -12.35 -0.59 0.72
CA SER A 290 -10.95 -1.04 0.70
C SER A 290 -10.47 -1.52 2.06
N ARG A 291 -10.82 -0.82 3.15
CA ARG A 291 -10.46 -1.26 4.52
C ARG A 291 -11.18 -2.54 4.90
N ARG A 292 -12.44 -2.73 4.49
CA ARG A 292 -13.12 -4.02 4.67
C ARG A 292 -12.42 -5.15 3.92
N LEU A 293 -11.94 -4.90 2.70
CA LEU A 293 -11.17 -5.89 1.95
C LEU A 293 -9.87 -6.27 2.67
N VAL A 294 -9.16 -5.30 3.25
CA VAL A 294 -7.95 -5.56 4.04
C VAL A 294 -8.27 -6.31 5.34
N LEU A 295 -9.33 -5.92 6.05
CA LEU A 295 -9.77 -6.60 7.27
C LEU A 295 -10.03 -8.10 7.03
N ARG A 296 -10.66 -8.45 5.92
CA ARG A 296 -10.90 -9.87 5.56
C ARG A 296 -9.63 -10.70 5.46
N GLN A 297 -8.47 -10.09 5.20
CA GLN A 297 -7.20 -10.81 5.16
C GLN A 297 -6.63 -11.07 6.56
N ALA A 298 -6.96 -10.20 7.52
CA ALA A 298 -6.50 -10.33 8.89
C ALA A 298 -7.40 -11.28 9.70
N ASP A 299 -8.69 -11.33 9.37
CA ASP A 299 -9.70 -12.10 10.09
C ASP A 299 -9.54 -13.63 9.85
N PRO A 300 -9.34 -14.45 10.90
CA PRO A 300 -9.30 -15.90 10.77
C PRO A 300 -10.61 -16.51 10.25
N ASP A 301 -11.75 -15.86 10.48
CA ASP A 301 -13.08 -16.35 10.10
C ASP A 301 -13.97 -15.21 9.56
N PRO A 302 -13.66 -14.68 8.35
CA PRO A 302 -14.32 -13.51 7.84
C PRO A 302 -15.79 -13.78 7.52
N VAL A 303 -16.68 -12.88 7.98
CA VAL A 303 -18.09 -12.90 7.59
C VAL A 303 -18.18 -12.67 6.08
N SER A 304 -18.87 -13.57 5.36
CA SER A 304 -19.12 -13.54 3.91
C SER A 304 -17.91 -13.86 3.00
N VAL A 305 -17.32 -15.05 3.16
CA VAL A 305 -16.41 -15.61 2.15
C VAL A 305 -17.17 -16.35 1.05
N SER A 306 -16.72 -16.18 -0.20
CA SER A 306 -17.24 -16.91 -1.37
C SER A 306 -16.55 -18.25 -1.60
N SER A 307 -15.37 -18.47 -1.02
CA SER A 307 -14.59 -19.69 -1.21
C SER A 307 -13.82 -20.06 0.06
N SER A 308 -13.49 -21.35 0.20
CA SER A 308 -12.63 -21.84 1.29
C SER A 308 -11.19 -21.32 1.20
N ALA A 309 -10.75 -20.87 0.03
CA ALA A 309 -9.44 -20.26 -0.17
C ALA A 309 -9.35 -18.82 0.38
N ASP A 310 -10.50 -18.22 0.73
CA ASP A 310 -10.60 -16.91 1.36
C ASP A 310 -10.76 -16.99 2.88
N MET A 311 -10.69 -18.20 3.46
CA MET A 311 -10.72 -18.44 4.90
C MET A 311 -9.32 -18.36 5.50
N GLY A 312 -9.26 -17.99 6.78
CA GLY A 312 -8.01 -17.88 7.52
C GLY A 312 -7.35 -16.52 7.37
N SER A 313 -6.46 -16.22 8.32
CA SER A 313 -5.66 -15.01 8.30
C SER A 313 -4.41 -15.21 7.45
N VAL A 314 -3.97 -14.17 6.76
CA VAL A 314 -2.67 -14.16 6.05
C VAL A 314 -1.49 -14.00 7.01
N PHE A 315 -1.75 -13.74 8.30
CA PHE A 315 -0.72 -13.57 9.32
C PHE A 315 -0.35 -14.91 9.93
N GLU A 316 0.95 -15.17 10.09
CA GLU A 316 1.44 -16.46 10.61
C GLU A 316 1.69 -16.43 12.12
N ASN A 317 1.81 -15.25 12.74
CA ASN A 317 2.19 -15.14 14.14
C ASN A 317 1.57 -13.91 14.85
N PRO A 318 1.49 -13.92 16.19
CA PRO A 318 0.94 -12.81 16.97
C PRO A 318 1.62 -11.46 16.72
N ALA A 319 2.93 -11.45 16.43
CA ALA A 319 3.66 -10.20 16.20
C ALA A 319 3.18 -9.49 14.92
N ALA A 320 2.80 -10.26 13.89
CA ALA A 320 2.21 -9.75 12.67
C ALA A 320 0.81 -9.17 12.93
N MET A 321 -0.04 -9.87 13.70
CA MET A 321 -1.37 -9.39 14.07
C MET A 321 -1.30 -8.10 14.91
N VAL A 322 -0.40 -8.03 15.88
CA VAL A 322 -0.18 -6.85 16.74
C VAL A 322 0.33 -5.65 15.93
N LEU A 323 1.27 -5.86 14.99
CA LEU A 323 1.71 -4.81 14.08
C LEU A 323 0.56 -4.29 13.23
N TRP A 324 -0.19 -5.19 12.59
CA TRP A 324 -1.33 -4.81 11.78
C TRP A 324 -2.39 -4.06 12.61
N ALA A 325 -2.73 -4.54 13.82
CA ALA A 325 -3.71 -3.88 14.68
C ALA A 325 -3.26 -2.47 15.09
N ARG A 326 -1.96 -2.28 15.38
CA ARG A 326 -1.37 -0.95 15.65
C ARG A 326 -1.59 0.01 14.48
N ASP A 327 -1.25 -0.42 13.26
CA ASP A 327 -1.32 0.46 12.08
C ASP A 327 -2.78 0.64 11.60
N PHE A 328 -3.62 -0.38 11.72
CA PHE A 328 -5.05 -0.35 11.36
C PHE A 328 -5.85 0.65 12.21
N THR A 329 -5.39 0.90 13.44
CA THR A 329 -5.98 1.80 14.43
C THR A 329 -5.26 3.14 14.57
N GLU A 330 -4.15 3.37 13.84
CA GLU A 330 -3.36 4.59 13.96
C GLU A 330 -4.18 5.85 13.63
N TYR A 331 -5.02 5.75 12.62
CA TYR A 331 -5.99 6.76 12.19
C TYR A 331 -7.40 6.23 12.33
N HIS A 332 -8.32 7.02 12.87
CA HIS A 332 -9.74 6.70 12.90
C HIS A 332 -10.28 6.41 11.49
N GLY A 333 -10.91 5.24 11.32
CA GLY A 333 -11.40 4.76 10.03
C GLY A 333 -12.37 3.59 10.20
N SER A 334 -12.93 3.10 9.09
CA SER A 334 -13.97 2.06 9.12
C SER A 334 -13.48 0.73 9.69
N ASP A 335 -14.44 -0.02 10.21
CA ASP A 335 -14.36 -1.43 10.61
C ASP A 335 -13.37 -1.68 11.77
N GLN A 336 -12.95 -0.63 12.49
CA GLN A 336 -12.02 -0.73 13.61
C GLN A 336 -12.58 -1.53 14.78
N ALA A 337 -13.81 -1.26 15.20
CA ALA A 337 -14.42 -2.03 16.29
C ALA A 337 -14.64 -3.50 15.88
N GLY A 338 -15.08 -3.73 14.64
CA GLY A 338 -15.24 -5.08 14.08
C GLY A 338 -13.91 -5.85 13.97
N ALA A 339 -12.81 -5.16 13.65
CA ALA A 339 -11.49 -5.77 13.54
C ALA A 339 -11.04 -6.50 14.82
N PHE A 340 -11.47 -6.04 16.00
CA PHE A 340 -11.09 -6.66 17.26
C PHE A 340 -11.63 -8.09 17.41
N TYR A 341 -12.68 -8.48 16.70
CA TYR A 341 -13.17 -9.87 16.69
C TYR A 341 -12.12 -10.81 16.10
N GLY A 342 -11.60 -10.46 14.92
CA GLY A 342 -10.52 -11.19 14.27
C GLY A 342 -9.23 -11.16 15.09
N VAL A 343 -8.90 -10.01 15.69
CA VAL A 343 -7.75 -9.89 16.62
C VAL A 343 -7.89 -10.84 17.81
N HIS A 344 -9.04 -10.87 18.47
CA HIS A 344 -9.30 -11.76 19.59
C HIS A 344 -9.10 -13.21 19.15
N GLN A 345 -9.79 -13.64 18.09
CA GLN A 345 -9.71 -15.01 17.60
C GLN A 345 -8.31 -15.42 17.17
N PHE A 346 -7.57 -14.52 16.54
CA PHE A 346 -6.20 -14.79 16.14
C PHE A 346 -5.27 -14.95 17.35
N LEU A 347 -5.41 -14.08 18.36
CA LEU A 347 -4.51 -14.09 19.52
C LEU A 347 -4.85 -15.21 20.52
N THR A 348 -6.11 -15.60 20.63
CA THR A 348 -6.58 -16.57 21.65
C THR A 348 -6.91 -17.94 21.05
N GLY A 349 -7.12 -18.06 19.74
CA GLY A 349 -7.65 -19.26 19.10
C GLY A 349 -9.13 -19.51 19.41
N GLN A 350 -9.83 -18.56 20.04
CA GLN A 350 -11.22 -18.69 20.48
C GLN A 350 -12.08 -17.60 19.85
N LYS A 351 -13.36 -17.89 19.55
CA LYS A 351 -14.28 -16.86 19.06
C LYS A 351 -14.76 -15.98 20.22
N PHE A 352 -14.80 -14.67 19.98
CA PHE A 352 -15.51 -13.76 20.87
C PHE A 352 -17.02 -13.88 20.60
N LEU A 353 -17.77 -14.37 21.59
CA LEU A 353 -19.23 -14.56 21.49
C LEU A 353 -20.04 -13.35 21.96
N GLY A 354 -19.36 -12.35 22.52
CA GLY A 354 -20.01 -11.11 22.94
C GLY A 354 -20.34 -10.18 21.77
N ASN A 355 -21.11 -9.15 22.08
CA ASN A 355 -21.43 -8.09 21.15
C ASN A 355 -20.96 -6.75 21.70
N TYR A 356 -20.01 -6.09 21.02
CA TYR A 356 -19.53 -4.78 21.44
C TYR A 356 -20.63 -3.71 21.39
N TRP A 357 -21.64 -3.89 20.52
CA TRP A 357 -22.84 -3.04 20.50
C TRP A 357 -23.69 -3.14 21.76
N ASP A 358 -23.60 -4.26 22.47
CA ASP A 358 -24.28 -4.48 23.74
C ASP A 358 -23.38 -4.11 24.93
N GLY A 359 -22.18 -3.58 24.66
CA GLY A 359 -21.20 -3.16 25.67
C GLY A 359 -20.22 -4.24 26.10
N ALA A 360 -20.19 -5.41 25.45
CA ALA A 360 -19.19 -6.43 25.74
C ALA A 360 -17.79 -5.97 25.31
N SER A 361 -16.78 -6.16 26.17
CA SER A 361 -15.41 -5.73 25.92
C SER A 361 -14.59 -6.84 25.28
N VAL A 362 -14.31 -6.71 23.97
CA VAL A 362 -13.44 -7.66 23.25
C VAL A 362 -12.04 -7.71 23.85
N LEU A 363 -11.50 -6.56 24.25
CA LEU A 363 -10.16 -6.45 24.84
C LEU A 363 -10.09 -7.04 26.26
N SER A 364 -11.13 -6.84 27.09
CA SER A 364 -11.20 -7.48 28.41
C SER A 364 -11.29 -9.00 28.28
N GLU A 365 -12.10 -9.49 27.35
CA GLU A 365 -12.21 -10.92 27.09
C GLU A 365 -10.88 -11.48 26.57
N THR A 366 -10.21 -10.79 25.64
CA THR A 366 -8.88 -11.17 25.16
C THR A 366 -7.87 -11.25 26.31
N ARG A 367 -7.88 -10.29 27.23
CA ARG A 367 -7.04 -10.33 28.43
C ARG A 367 -7.34 -11.55 29.30
N THR A 368 -8.62 -11.82 29.56
CA THR A 368 -9.07 -12.95 30.38
C THR A 368 -8.71 -14.29 29.72
N SER A 369 -8.93 -14.46 28.41
CA SER A 369 -8.52 -15.66 27.68
C SER A 369 -7.00 -15.86 27.70
N LEU A 370 -6.21 -14.78 27.62
CA LEU A 370 -4.75 -14.91 27.60
C LEU A 370 -4.15 -15.12 29.00
N TYR A 371 -4.63 -14.46 30.05
CA TYR A 371 -3.99 -14.43 31.37
C TYR A 371 -4.85 -14.99 32.50
N GLY A 372 -6.08 -15.40 32.21
CA GLY A 372 -7.06 -15.83 33.19
C GLY A 372 -7.79 -14.66 33.84
N GLY A 373 -8.94 -14.99 34.43
CA GLY A 373 -9.69 -14.15 35.37
C GLY A 373 -9.63 -14.75 36.77
N SER A 374 -10.40 -14.19 37.71
CA SER A 374 -10.50 -14.71 39.08
C SER A 374 -10.96 -16.17 39.12
N ASP A 375 -11.90 -16.54 38.23
CA ASP A 375 -12.54 -17.87 38.21
C ASP A 375 -12.37 -18.60 36.86
N THR A 376 -11.60 -18.02 35.93
CA THR A 376 -11.44 -18.57 34.57
C THR A 376 -9.96 -18.80 34.28
N PRO A 377 -9.51 -20.04 34.05
CA PRO A 377 -8.13 -20.29 33.70
C PRO A 377 -7.80 -19.69 32.31
N PRO A 378 -6.53 -19.36 32.04
CA PRO A 378 -6.10 -18.98 30.71
C PRO A 378 -6.41 -20.07 29.68
N ALA A 379 -6.74 -19.67 28.45
CA ALA A 379 -6.93 -20.58 27.34
C ALA A 379 -5.62 -21.34 27.01
N ASP A 380 -5.74 -22.65 26.78
CA ASP A 380 -4.62 -23.55 26.46
C ASP A 380 -4.56 -23.89 24.96
N THR A 381 -4.82 -22.90 24.11
CA THR A 381 -4.63 -23.02 22.66
C THR A 381 -3.15 -22.75 22.29
N GLN A 382 -2.75 -23.12 21.07
CA GLN A 382 -1.41 -22.81 20.58
C GLN A 382 -1.23 -21.29 20.40
N GLU A 383 -2.26 -20.65 19.87
CA GLU A 383 -2.35 -19.21 19.62
C GLU A 383 -2.21 -18.42 20.92
N ALA A 384 -2.95 -18.81 21.97
CA ALA A 384 -2.88 -18.13 23.27
C ALA A 384 -1.50 -18.27 23.92
N ARG A 385 -0.84 -19.44 23.79
CA ARG A 385 0.53 -19.65 24.28
C ARG A 385 1.54 -18.78 23.53
N ALA A 386 1.45 -18.71 22.20
CA ALA A 386 2.32 -17.86 21.39
C ALA A 386 2.12 -16.37 21.71
N SER A 387 0.86 -15.93 21.86
CA SER A 387 0.51 -14.55 22.21
C SER A 387 1.02 -14.17 23.60
N ARG A 388 0.84 -15.05 24.61
CA ARG A 388 1.46 -14.86 25.93
C ARG A 388 2.98 -14.74 25.85
N GLY A 389 3.63 -15.54 24.99
CA GLY A 389 5.06 -15.47 24.74
C GLY A 389 5.50 -14.12 24.15
N LEU A 390 4.74 -13.57 23.20
CA LEU A 390 5.00 -12.25 22.62
C LEU A 390 4.85 -11.12 23.63
N PHE A 391 3.73 -11.08 24.36
CA PHE A 391 3.48 -10.01 25.33
C PHE A 391 4.36 -10.15 26.57
N GLY A 392 4.72 -11.38 26.95
CA GLY A 392 5.52 -11.71 28.13
C GLY A 392 4.79 -11.53 29.47
N SER A 393 4.03 -10.45 29.63
CA SER A 393 3.27 -10.14 30.86
C SER A 393 1.93 -9.46 30.55
N VAL A 394 0.99 -9.56 31.50
CA VAL A 394 -0.29 -8.85 31.43
C VAL A 394 -0.10 -7.32 31.40
N THR A 395 0.93 -6.81 32.06
CA THR A 395 1.26 -5.38 32.05
C THR A 395 1.68 -4.89 30.67
N GLU A 396 2.44 -5.68 29.91
CA GLU A 396 2.78 -5.34 28.52
C GLU A 396 1.57 -5.44 27.59
N PHE A 397 0.68 -6.42 27.81
CA PHE A 397 -0.60 -6.48 27.10
C PHE A 397 -1.43 -5.21 27.33
N ASP A 398 -1.63 -4.83 28.59
CA ASP A 398 -2.41 -3.66 28.97
C ASP A 398 -1.77 -2.37 28.41
N ARG A 399 -0.43 -2.28 28.45
CA ARG A 399 0.33 -1.16 27.88
C ARG A 399 0.16 -1.07 26.36
N PHE A 400 0.31 -2.18 25.64
CA PHE A 400 0.16 -2.19 24.18
C PHE A 400 -1.23 -1.70 23.77
N TRP A 401 -2.29 -2.24 24.36
CA TRP A 401 -3.65 -1.84 24.01
C TRP A 401 -4.02 -0.44 24.50
N ALA A 402 -3.37 0.06 25.57
CA ALA A 402 -3.47 1.47 25.92
C ALA A 402 -2.88 2.37 24.82
N LEU A 403 -1.71 2.04 24.28
CA LEU A 403 -1.08 2.80 23.18
C LEU A 403 -1.91 2.75 21.88
N VAL A 404 -2.49 1.59 21.56
CA VAL A 404 -3.48 1.45 20.47
C VAL A 404 -4.69 2.37 20.72
N SER A 405 -5.18 2.43 21.96
CA SER A 405 -6.28 3.35 22.32
C SER A 405 -5.89 4.81 22.13
N VAL A 406 -4.68 5.22 22.55
CA VAL A 406 -4.16 6.58 22.36
C VAL A 406 -4.21 6.96 20.88
N ASN A 407 -3.81 6.05 20.00
CA ASN A 407 -3.86 6.26 18.55
C ASN A 407 -5.28 6.49 18.03
N ALA A 408 -6.23 5.65 18.45
CA ALA A 408 -7.63 5.79 18.11
C ALA A 408 -8.19 7.14 18.57
N PHE A 409 -8.02 7.50 19.86
CA PHE A 409 -8.53 8.75 20.43
C PHE A 409 -7.90 10.01 19.81
N ALA A 410 -6.60 9.99 19.49
CA ALA A 410 -5.91 11.15 18.93
C ALA A 410 -6.42 11.55 17.54
N THR A 411 -6.88 10.55 16.79
CA THR A 411 -7.25 10.69 15.38
C THR A 411 -8.74 10.59 15.14
N LEU A 412 -9.55 10.49 16.21
CA LEU A 412 -10.99 10.65 16.14
C LEU A 412 -11.35 11.88 15.32
N ARG A 413 -12.36 11.69 14.49
CA ARG A 413 -12.85 12.73 13.60
C ARG A 413 -13.39 13.90 14.42
N ASP A 414 -13.23 15.10 13.87
CA ASP A 414 -13.88 16.29 14.40
C ASP A 414 -15.41 16.17 14.24
N VAL A 415 -16.12 16.03 15.37
CA VAL A 415 -17.58 15.83 15.39
C VAL A 415 -18.35 17.09 14.99
N ARG A 416 -17.68 18.25 14.97
CA ARG A 416 -18.26 19.52 14.54
C ARG A 416 -18.35 19.63 13.02
N ILE A 417 -17.63 18.77 12.31
CA ILE A 417 -17.63 18.72 10.85
C ILE A 417 -18.80 17.85 10.38
N ALA A 418 -19.70 18.41 9.58
CA ALA A 418 -20.84 17.68 9.03
C ALA A 418 -20.40 16.47 8.18
N HIS A 419 -21.13 15.37 8.33
CA HIS A 419 -20.86 14.09 7.69
C HIS A 419 -21.56 13.96 6.32
N PRO A 420 -20.96 13.30 5.30
CA PRO A 420 -21.66 12.97 4.07
C PRO A 420 -22.90 12.09 4.35
N PRO A 421 -24.12 12.54 4.02
CA PRO A 421 -25.35 11.86 4.45
C PRO A 421 -25.48 10.41 3.96
N GLU A 422 -24.77 10.03 2.90
CA GLU A 422 -24.86 8.70 2.28
C GLU A 422 -24.08 7.59 3.02
N LEU A 423 -23.31 7.88 4.08
CA LEU A 423 -22.39 6.93 4.73
C LEU A 423 -22.77 6.56 6.18
N VAL A 424 -23.74 5.67 6.36
CA VAL A 424 -24.18 5.27 7.71
C VAL A 424 -23.27 4.19 8.32
N ARG A 425 -22.21 4.59 9.05
CA ARG A 425 -21.30 3.70 9.81
C ARG A 425 -20.91 4.29 11.17
N PRO A 426 -20.73 3.51 12.25
CA PRO A 426 -20.32 4.02 13.58
C PRO A 426 -19.12 4.96 13.59
N GLU A 427 -18.14 4.69 12.74
CA GLU A 427 -16.89 5.45 12.68
C GLU A 427 -17.03 6.77 11.89
N PHE A 428 -18.13 6.93 11.15
CA PHE A 428 -18.35 8.12 10.31
C PHE A 428 -19.67 8.83 10.60
N THR A 429 -20.60 8.18 11.27
CA THR A 429 -21.93 8.70 11.61
C THR A 429 -21.85 9.87 12.59
N SER A 430 -22.81 10.78 12.46
CA SER A 430 -23.07 11.82 13.46
C SER A 430 -23.84 11.30 14.68
N ASP A 431 -24.29 10.05 14.65
CA ASP A 431 -25.04 9.44 15.76
C ASP A 431 -24.13 9.22 16.98
N PRO A 432 -24.36 9.94 18.10
CA PRO A 432 -23.59 9.78 19.33
C PRO A 432 -23.64 8.35 19.89
N GLN A 433 -24.72 7.59 19.67
CA GLN A 433 -24.82 6.22 20.19
C GLN A 433 -23.81 5.30 19.51
N LEU A 434 -23.68 5.42 18.19
CA LEU A 434 -22.77 4.59 17.42
C LEU A 434 -21.29 4.96 17.69
N LEU A 435 -21.00 6.25 17.88
CA LEU A 435 -19.69 6.71 18.37
C LEU A 435 -19.40 6.16 19.78
N GLY A 436 -20.40 6.17 20.68
CA GLY A 436 -20.29 5.59 22.01
C GLY A 436 -19.92 4.11 21.96
N ALA A 437 -20.54 3.34 21.06
CA ALA A 437 -20.25 1.91 20.88
C ALA A 437 -18.82 1.67 20.39
N TYR A 438 -18.36 2.47 19.43
CA TYR A 438 -16.97 2.46 18.97
C TYR A 438 -15.99 2.77 20.11
N LEU A 439 -16.21 3.84 20.87
CA LEU A 439 -15.32 4.24 21.95
C LEU A 439 -15.29 3.22 23.07
N ARG A 440 -16.41 2.52 23.33
CA ARG A 440 -16.46 1.41 24.29
C ARG A 440 -15.51 0.28 23.93
N THR A 441 -15.20 0.01 22.66
CA THR A 441 -14.20 -1.01 22.28
C THR A 441 -12.84 -0.75 22.94
N PHE A 442 -12.48 0.53 23.13
CA PHE A 442 -11.23 0.93 23.79
C PHE A 442 -11.40 1.21 25.29
N ALA A 443 -12.55 1.77 25.69
CA ALA A 443 -12.80 2.25 27.04
C ALA A 443 -13.24 1.16 28.03
N SER A 444 -13.92 0.12 27.55
CA SER A 444 -14.45 -0.97 28.41
C SER A 444 -13.37 -1.94 28.90
N HIS A 445 -12.15 -1.85 28.35
CA HIS A 445 -10.99 -2.54 28.87
C HIS A 445 -10.46 -1.84 30.14
N ARG A 446 -11.04 -2.18 31.29
CA ARG A 446 -10.73 -1.59 32.62
C ARG A 446 -9.87 -2.54 33.46
N TRP A 447 -8.55 -2.32 33.48
CA TRP A 447 -7.61 -3.04 34.38
C TRP A 447 -7.20 -2.22 35.60
N PHE A 448 -7.78 -1.03 35.76
CA PHE A 448 -7.76 -0.21 36.97
C PHE A 448 -9.14 0.39 37.17
N SER A 449 -9.49 0.70 38.42
CA SER A 449 -10.82 1.20 38.79
C SER A 449 -10.80 2.52 39.55
N ASP A 450 -9.63 2.98 39.97
CA ASP A 450 -9.46 4.18 40.79
C ASP A 450 -8.52 5.22 40.17
N ALA A 451 -8.62 6.46 40.64
CA ALA A 451 -7.85 7.59 40.18
C ALA A 451 -6.34 7.41 40.37
N GLY A 452 -5.92 6.74 41.45
CA GLY A 452 -4.51 6.46 41.73
C GLY A 452 -3.91 5.48 40.73
N GLY A 453 -4.65 4.43 40.37
CA GLY A 453 -4.32 3.48 39.31
C GLY A 453 -4.21 4.18 37.96
N ALA A 454 -5.18 5.04 37.63
CA ALA A 454 -5.14 5.84 36.41
C ALA A 454 -3.93 6.78 36.35
N GLN A 455 -3.58 7.47 37.43
CA GLN A 455 -2.37 8.31 37.50
C GLN A 455 -1.09 7.50 37.28
N ARG A 456 -0.96 6.33 37.93
CA ARG A 456 0.18 5.43 37.72
C ARG A 456 0.25 4.93 36.27
N THR A 457 -0.88 4.55 35.68
CA THR A 457 -0.93 4.12 34.28
C THR A 457 -0.54 5.24 33.33
N LEU A 458 -1.06 6.47 33.52
CA LEU A 458 -0.66 7.62 32.72
C LEU A 458 0.85 7.88 32.84
N GLY A 459 1.40 7.87 34.05
CA GLY A 459 2.84 8.02 34.28
C GLY A 459 3.67 6.95 33.58
N LEU A 460 3.24 5.68 33.62
CA LEU A 460 3.89 4.58 32.92
C LEU A 460 3.83 4.75 31.40
N LEU A 461 2.73 5.24 30.84
CA LEU A 461 2.61 5.49 29.40
C LEU A 461 3.50 6.64 28.93
N MET A 462 3.67 7.67 29.75
CA MET A 462 4.45 8.87 29.38
C MET A 462 5.96 8.70 29.59
N VAL A 463 6.39 8.01 30.65
CA VAL A 463 7.81 7.98 31.06
C VAL A 463 8.53 6.72 30.59
N ARG A 464 7.81 5.60 30.43
CA ARG A 464 8.46 4.32 30.15
C ARG A 464 8.98 4.30 28.72
N ALA A 465 10.31 4.30 28.57
CA ALA A 465 10.95 3.96 27.32
C ALA A 465 10.62 2.51 26.93
N ASP A 466 10.33 2.28 25.65
CA ASP A 466 10.08 0.94 25.16
C ASP A 466 11.34 0.08 25.26
N GLY A 467 11.22 -1.08 25.91
CA GLY A 467 12.24 -2.12 25.79
C GLY A 467 12.34 -2.61 24.35
N PRO A 468 13.52 -3.09 23.91
CA PRO A 468 13.72 -3.57 22.53
C PRO A 468 12.78 -4.73 22.17
N ASP A 469 12.43 -5.56 23.15
CA ASP A 469 11.58 -6.74 22.98
C ASP A 469 10.10 -6.47 23.28
N SER A 470 9.71 -5.22 23.58
CA SER A 470 8.30 -4.91 23.79
C SER A 470 7.50 -5.06 22.48
N PRO A 471 6.23 -5.51 22.53
CA PRO A 471 5.42 -5.66 21.32
C PRO A 471 5.33 -4.38 20.47
N TRP A 472 5.32 -3.21 21.12
CA TRP A 472 5.34 -1.92 20.43
C TRP A 472 6.65 -1.67 19.68
N SER A 473 7.80 -1.88 20.34
CA SER A 473 9.12 -1.76 19.69
C SER A 473 9.30 -2.74 18.54
N LEU A 474 8.85 -3.99 18.70
CA LEU A 474 8.93 -5.01 17.66
C LEU A 474 8.10 -4.62 16.42
N ALA A 475 6.87 -4.14 16.64
CA ALA A 475 6.02 -3.63 15.57
C ALA A 475 6.67 -2.43 14.88
N ARG A 476 7.18 -1.45 15.65
CA ARG A 476 7.87 -0.27 15.12
C ARG A 476 9.10 -0.65 14.29
N ALA A 477 9.96 -1.53 14.81
CA ALA A 477 11.18 -1.96 14.13
C ALA A 477 10.89 -2.66 12.79
N ARG A 478 9.79 -3.42 12.69
CA ARG A 478 9.36 -4.06 11.43
C ARG A 478 8.90 -3.04 10.41
N THR A 479 8.10 -2.05 10.81
CA THR A 479 7.72 -0.93 9.92
C THR A 479 8.96 -0.15 9.49
N ASP A 480 9.87 0.20 10.40
CA ASP A 480 11.05 1.03 10.12
C ASP A 480 12.00 0.38 9.11
N ARG A 481 12.14 -0.96 9.16
CA ARG A 481 12.97 -1.74 8.24
C ARG A 481 12.32 -1.93 6.86
N SER A 482 11.01 -1.75 6.75
CA SER A 482 10.31 -1.96 5.49
C SER A 482 10.49 -0.77 4.57
N VAL A 483 10.59 -1.07 3.27
CA VAL A 483 10.51 -0.08 2.21
C VAL A 483 9.09 0.45 2.01
N ILE A 484 8.07 -0.32 2.42
CA ILE A 484 6.67 0.03 2.22
C ILE A 484 6.31 1.19 3.15
N ARG A 485 6.10 2.38 2.56
CA ARG A 485 5.72 3.59 3.30
C ARG A 485 4.63 4.34 2.57
N THR A 486 3.86 5.11 3.33
CA THR A 486 2.81 5.97 2.79
C THR A 486 3.03 7.41 3.24
N PRO A 487 2.56 8.40 2.47
CA PRO A 487 2.72 9.81 2.82
C PRO A 487 1.81 10.24 3.99
N ALA A 488 0.99 9.34 4.52
CA ALA A 488 0.26 9.59 5.75
C ALA A 488 1.29 9.87 6.88
N PRO A 489 1.16 10.98 7.62
CA PRO A 489 2.06 11.27 8.74
C PRO A 489 2.08 10.11 9.73
N ARG A 490 3.21 9.87 10.37
CA ARG A 490 3.29 8.92 11.49
C ARG A 490 3.64 9.74 12.73
N SER A 491 2.92 9.52 13.81
CA SER A 491 3.24 10.15 15.09
C SER A 491 3.05 9.13 16.18
N GLU A 492 4.07 8.99 17.01
CA GLU A 492 4.03 8.00 18.05
C GLU A 492 3.09 8.45 19.19
N PRO A 493 2.52 7.50 19.97
CA PRO A 493 1.61 7.83 21.06
C PRO A 493 2.20 8.81 22.08
N GLN A 494 3.50 8.74 22.37
CA GLN A 494 4.16 9.66 23.30
C GLN A 494 4.08 11.13 22.88
N ASP A 495 3.92 11.39 21.58
CA ASP A 495 3.75 12.74 21.03
C ASP A 495 2.28 13.21 21.13
N ARG A 496 1.40 12.41 21.75
CA ARG A 496 -0.06 12.62 21.84
C ARG A 496 -0.56 12.66 23.30
N PRO A 497 -0.03 13.53 24.18
CA PRO A 497 -0.35 13.53 25.61
C PRO A 497 -1.83 13.77 25.92
N ALA A 498 -2.51 14.63 25.15
CA ALA A 498 -3.96 14.85 25.31
C ALA A 498 -4.77 13.56 25.06
N ALA A 499 -4.38 12.75 24.08
CA ALA A 499 -5.04 11.49 23.78
C ALA A 499 -4.70 10.40 24.80
N MET A 500 -3.50 10.42 25.39
CA MET A 500 -3.16 9.59 26.55
C MET A 500 -4.06 9.87 27.74
N VAL A 501 -4.26 11.14 28.08
CA VAL A 501 -5.19 11.53 29.14
C VAL A 501 -6.60 11.05 28.84
N LEU A 502 -7.12 11.28 27.62
CA LEU A 502 -8.47 10.83 27.27
C LEU A 502 -8.62 9.31 27.25
N ALA A 503 -7.64 8.56 26.75
CA ALA A 503 -7.69 7.10 26.74
C ALA A 503 -7.71 6.51 28.16
N VAL A 504 -6.95 7.10 29.09
CA VAL A 504 -6.97 6.71 30.52
C VAL A 504 -8.28 7.15 31.17
N ALA A 505 -8.73 8.39 30.95
CA ALA A 505 -9.97 8.92 31.48
C ALA A 505 -11.19 8.10 31.03
N ALA A 506 -11.25 7.67 29.77
CA ALA A 506 -12.34 6.87 29.22
C ALA A 506 -12.54 5.54 29.98
N ARG A 507 -11.48 4.98 30.58
CA ARG A 507 -11.58 3.75 31.38
C ARG A 507 -12.18 4.00 32.77
N LEU A 508 -12.07 5.21 33.30
CA LEU A 508 -12.76 5.61 34.54
C LEU A 508 -14.18 6.14 34.27
N ALA A 509 -14.50 6.48 33.02
CA ALA A 509 -15.78 7.08 32.69
C ALA A 509 -16.93 6.09 32.83
N PRO A 510 -18.05 6.45 33.47
CA PRO A 510 -19.24 5.63 33.61
C PRO A 510 -19.66 4.93 32.30
N LEU A 511 -19.88 3.61 32.35
CA LEU A 511 -20.40 2.89 31.19
C LEU A 511 -21.93 2.85 31.22
N THR A 512 -22.58 2.81 32.37
CA THR A 512 -24.05 2.83 32.46
C THR A 512 -24.59 4.13 33.06
N PRO A 513 -25.85 4.51 32.76
CA PRO A 513 -26.50 5.62 33.45
C PRO A 513 -26.58 5.36 34.96
N GLY A 514 -26.13 6.33 35.77
CA GLY A 514 -26.15 6.24 37.23
C GLY A 514 -24.86 5.69 37.86
N GLU A 515 -23.92 5.16 37.07
CA GLU A 515 -22.57 4.88 37.57
C GLU A 515 -21.89 6.19 38.05
N PRO A 516 -21.22 6.17 39.21
CA PRO A 516 -20.55 7.36 39.73
C PRO A 516 -19.34 7.74 38.88
N ASP A 517 -19.13 9.04 38.66
CA ASP A 517 -17.97 9.59 37.95
C ASP A 517 -16.87 10.14 38.89
N GLN A 518 -16.93 9.78 40.19
CA GLN A 518 -16.04 10.33 41.23
C GLN A 518 -14.56 10.06 40.93
N GLU A 519 -14.21 8.83 40.57
CA GLU A 519 -12.81 8.46 40.26
C GLU A 519 -12.31 9.17 39.00
N LEU A 520 -13.15 9.32 37.97
CA LEU A 520 -12.83 10.12 36.79
C LEU A 520 -12.53 11.58 37.18
N ARG A 521 -13.41 12.20 38.00
CA ARG A 521 -13.23 13.58 38.45
C ARG A 521 -11.97 13.74 39.31
N ALA A 522 -11.69 12.79 40.20
CA ALA A 522 -10.51 12.79 41.04
C ALA A 522 -9.22 12.65 40.20
N PHE A 523 -9.22 11.77 39.20
CA PHE A 523 -8.11 11.64 38.25
C PHE A 523 -7.84 12.96 37.52
N LEU A 524 -8.87 13.56 36.93
CA LEU A 524 -8.76 14.82 36.19
C LEU A 524 -8.31 15.98 37.08
N ALA A 525 -8.74 16.02 38.34
CA ALA A 525 -8.32 17.02 39.33
C ALA A 525 -6.84 16.90 39.72
N GLY A 526 -6.25 15.71 39.57
CA GLY A 526 -4.81 15.47 39.82
C GLY A 526 -3.90 15.79 38.62
N LEU A 527 -4.44 16.20 37.48
CA LEU A 527 -3.65 16.56 36.30
C LEU A 527 -3.13 18.00 36.41
N SER A 528 -2.00 18.28 35.75
CA SER A 528 -1.55 19.66 35.55
C SER A 528 -2.52 20.41 34.64
N THR A 529 -2.68 21.72 34.87
CA THR A 529 -3.56 22.59 34.06
C THR A 529 -3.32 22.44 32.55
N PRO A 530 -2.07 22.44 32.03
CA PRO A 530 -1.83 22.29 30.59
C PRO A 530 -2.30 20.93 30.03
N ALA A 531 -2.12 19.85 30.79
CA ALA A 531 -2.54 18.52 30.37
C ALA A 531 -4.06 18.40 30.32
N LEU A 532 -4.74 18.94 31.34
CA LEU A 532 -6.20 18.96 31.42
C LEU A 532 -6.81 19.81 30.29
N GLU A 533 -6.29 21.01 30.05
CA GLU A 533 -6.77 21.87 28.97
C GLU A 533 -6.55 21.25 27.58
N ALA A 534 -5.40 20.61 27.35
CA ALA A 534 -5.14 19.92 26.09
C ALA A 534 -6.10 18.75 25.87
N ALA A 535 -6.38 17.97 26.91
CA ALA A 535 -7.37 16.89 26.86
C ALA A 535 -8.79 17.43 26.64
N ALA A 536 -9.16 18.54 27.28
CA ALA A 536 -10.45 19.19 27.11
C ALA A 536 -10.65 19.74 25.68
N ARG A 537 -9.62 20.37 25.09
CA ARG A 537 -9.65 20.80 23.68
C ARG A 537 -9.82 19.63 22.72
N LEU A 538 -9.15 18.51 22.99
CA LEU A 538 -9.33 17.28 22.20
C LEU A 538 -10.76 16.74 22.37
N ALA A 539 -11.27 16.65 23.61
CA ALA A 539 -12.64 16.21 23.90
C ALA A 539 -13.69 17.08 23.19
N ALA A 540 -13.59 18.41 23.30
CA ALA A 540 -14.49 19.35 22.62
C ALA A 540 -14.49 19.17 21.09
N ARG A 541 -13.35 18.77 20.50
CA ARG A 541 -13.25 18.48 19.07
C ARG A 541 -13.91 17.16 18.68
N VAL A 542 -13.80 16.11 19.51
CA VAL A 542 -14.06 14.72 19.07
C VAL A 542 -15.20 14.03 19.81
N LEU A 543 -15.72 14.61 20.90
CA LEU A 543 -16.79 14.03 21.71
C LEU A 543 -18.02 14.96 21.73
N PRO A 544 -19.22 14.44 21.49
CA PRO A 544 -20.45 15.23 21.55
C PRO A 544 -20.70 15.73 22.97
N GLY A 545 -21.19 16.97 23.11
CA GLY A 545 -21.51 17.58 24.40
C GLY A 545 -20.33 18.07 25.24
N ALA A 546 -19.09 17.93 24.73
CA ALA A 546 -17.90 18.56 25.32
C ALA A 546 -17.66 19.99 24.82
N ASP A 547 -18.16 20.33 23.63
CA ASP A 547 -18.04 21.68 23.06
C ASP A 547 -18.94 22.68 23.81
N GLY A 548 -18.46 23.91 23.97
CA GLY A 548 -19.16 24.98 24.71
C GLY A 548 -19.19 24.83 26.24
N VAL A 549 -18.37 23.93 26.82
CA VAL A 549 -18.22 23.79 28.28
C VAL A 549 -16.96 24.53 28.75
N ASP A 550 -17.13 25.57 29.57
CA ASP A 550 -16.03 26.44 30.00
C ASP A 550 -15.04 25.78 30.97
N ASP A 551 -15.50 24.89 31.87
CA ASP A 551 -14.61 24.13 32.78
C ASP A 551 -13.97 22.95 32.02
N PRO A 552 -12.64 22.91 31.84
CA PRO A 552 -11.94 21.84 31.12
C PRO A 552 -12.26 20.44 31.67
N ARG A 553 -12.42 20.31 32.98
CA ARG A 553 -12.78 19.03 33.61
C ARG A 553 -14.21 18.64 33.27
N ALA A 554 -15.15 19.58 33.38
CA ALA A 554 -16.54 19.32 33.01
C ALA A 554 -16.68 18.97 31.52
N ALA A 555 -15.87 19.57 30.63
CA ALA A 555 -15.88 19.26 29.20
C ALA A 555 -15.51 17.78 28.94
N VAL A 556 -14.44 17.28 29.57
CA VAL A 556 -14.02 15.88 29.44
C VAL A 556 -15.08 14.93 30.01
N VAL A 557 -15.60 15.21 31.21
CA VAL A 557 -16.64 14.37 31.83
C VAL A 557 -17.92 14.35 30.99
N SER A 558 -18.35 15.51 30.50
CA SER A 558 -19.55 15.65 29.64
C SER A 558 -19.39 14.85 28.34
N GLY A 559 -18.26 15.03 27.65
CA GLY A 559 -17.97 14.30 26.41
C GLY A 559 -17.95 12.78 26.59
N LEU A 560 -17.37 12.29 27.68
CA LEU A 560 -17.28 10.85 27.93
C LEU A 560 -18.62 10.20 28.30
N ARG A 561 -19.69 10.97 28.57
CA ARG A 561 -21.06 10.42 28.72
C ARG A 561 -21.57 9.76 27.46
N VAL A 562 -20.96 10.01 26.30
CA VAL A 562 -21.25 9.28 25.06
C VAL A 562 -21.12 7.76 25.26
N LEU A 563 -20.24 7.32 26.16
CA LEU A 563 -20.08 5.91 26.52
C LEU A 563 -21.32 5.31 27.19
N GLN A 564 -22.24 6.11 27.74
CA GLN A 564 -23.47 5.62 28.38
C GLN A 564 -24.59 5.31 27.39
N LEU A 565 -24.46 5.74 26.13
CA LEU A 565 -25.54 5.72 25.14
C LEU A 565 -25.72 4.35 24.45
N VAL A 566 -24.84 3.39 24.73
CA VAL A 566 -24.80 2.07 24.07
C VAL A 566 -25.78 1.10 24.73
N GLY A 567 -26.56 0.38 23.92
CA GLY A 567 -27.64 -0.50 24.36
C GLY A 567 -29.02 0.16 24.47
N GLY A 568 -29.18 1.42 24.04
CA GLY A 568 -30.47 2.14 24.09
C GLY A 568 -31.50 1.67 23.05
N HIS A 569 -31.06 1.11 21.91
CA HIS A 569 -31.93 0.71 20.80
C HIS A 569 -32.88 -0.45 21.13
N THR A 570 -32.57 -1.31 22.11
CA THR A 570 -33.46 -2.39 22.54
C THR A 570 -34.54 -1.93 23.52
N ARG A 571 -34.50 -0.70 24.03
CA ARG A 571 -35.46 -0.21 25.04
C ARG A 571 -36.54 0.72 24.50
N THR A 572 -36.41 1.24 23.28
CA THR A 572 -37.40 2.15 22.66
C THR A 572 -38.35 1.48 21.67
N THR A 573 -38.27 0.17 21.50
CA THR A 573 -39.22 -0.64 20.70
C THR A 573 -39.90 -1.74 21.53
N ALA A 574 -40.07 -1.51 22.85
CA ALA A 574 -40.89 -2.34 23.72
C ALA A 574 -42.20 -1.63 24.06
#